data_AF-A0A0A9VWN9-F1
#
_entry.id   AF-A0A0A9VWN9-F1
#
_cell.length_a   1.000
_cell.length_b   1.000
_cell.length_c   1.000
_cell.angle_alpha   90.00
_cell.angle_beta   90.00
_cell.angle_gamma   90.00
#
_symmetry.space_group_name_H-M   'P 1'
#
loop_
_entity.id
_entity.type
_entity.pdbx_description
1 polymer ?
#
loop_
_entity_poly.entity_id
_entity_poly.type
_entity_poly.pdbx_seq_one_letter_code
_entity_poly.pdbx_strand_id
1 'polypeptide(L)'
;ALKTFKRNPSDQNLLLYRQARAVARRTVRVSKRNSWVNYISSINRHTPTSEIWRKIKFIKGNYSPPVTTITSTNGTIYTEPTDIANAIAQQYASVTKNQTHEELADNYISTSPPVPSLELPFSINELERALAKSGNTSPGPDQISYCMIKNLPLKFKIILLDMFN
;
A
#
# COMPACT_ATOMS: atom_id res chain seq x y z
N ALA A 1 6.96 -37.69 -21.12
CA ALA A 1 6.57 -37.12 -22.44
C ALA A 1 7.60 -36.15 -23.00
N LEU A 2 7.74 -34.91 -22.46
CA LEU A 2 8.72 -33.93 -23.02
C LEU A 2 10.18 -34.43 -22.97
N LYS A 3 10.61 -34.97 -21.82
CA LYS A 3 11.97 -35.54 -21.65
C LYS A 3 12.22 -36.69 -22.63
N THR A 4 11.21 -37.54 -22.84
CA THR A 4 11.25 -38.67 -23.77
C THR A 4 11.38 -38.22 -25.22
N PHE A 5 10.59 -37.22 -25.63
CA PHE A 5 10.67 -36.62 -26.97
C PHE A 5 12.02 -35.93 -27.21
N LYS A 6 12.54 -35.19 -26.22
CA LYS A 6 13.86 -34.55 -26.33
C LYS A 6 15.00 -35.56 -26.48
N ARG A 7 14.90 -36.73 -25.84
CA ARG A 7 15.91 -37.79 -25.93
C ARG A 7 15.83 -38.55 -27.25
N ASN A 8 14.61 -38.89 -27.68
CA ASN A 8 14.34 -39.68 -28.88
C ASN A 8 13.26 -38.98 -29.74
N PRO A 9 13.65 -38.05 -30.63
CA PRO A 9 12.70 -37.36 -31.50
C PRO A 9 12.09 -38.33 -32.52
N SER A 10 10.81 -38.63 -32.37
CA SER A 10 10.01 -39.40 -33.34
C SER A 10 8.60 -38.82 -33.41
N ASP A 11 7.87 -39.06 -34.49
CA ASP A 11 6.50 -38.56 -34.66
C ASP A 11 5.55 -39.07 -33.56
N GLN A 12 5.74 -40.34 -33.15
CA GLN A 12 5.00 -40.92 -32.03
C GLN A 12 5.28 -40.19 -30.71
N ASN A 13 6.56 -39.91 -30.43
CA ASN A 13 6.95 -39.19 -29.21
C ASN A 13 6.50 -37.72 -29.25
N LEU A 14 6.47 -37.09 -30.43
CA LEU A 14 5.94 -35.76 -30.64
C LEU A 14 4.43 -35.71 -30.38
N LEU A 15 3.68 -36.68 -30.89
CA LEU A 15 2.24 -36.81 -30.66
C LEU A 15 1.94 -36.96 -29.17
N LEU A 16 2.62 -37.89 -28.48
CA LEU A 16 2.47 -38.10 -27.03
C LEU A 16 2.81 -36.84 -26.23
N TYR A 17 3.86 -36.11 -26.61
CA TYR A 17 4.19 -34.83 -25.99
C TYR A 17 3.09 -33.78 -26.21
N ARG A 18 2.57 -33.63 -27.43
CA ARG A 18 1.51 -32.68 -27.74
C ARG A 18 0.23 -32.98 -26.96
N GLN A 19 -0.15 -34.26 -26.87
CA GLN A 19 -1.29 -34.72 -26.06
C GLN A 19 -1.09 -34.39 -24.58
N ALA A 20 0.04 -34.79 -23.98
CA ALA A 20 0.35 -34.50 -22.59
C ALA A 20 0.37 -32.99 -22.30
N ARG A 21 0.92 -32.18 -23.22
CA ARG A 21 0.92 -30.71 -23.11
C ARG A 21 -0.49 -30.13 -23.18
N ALA A 22 -1.35 -30.66 -24.05
CA ALA A 22 -2.74 -30.21 -24.17
C ALA A 22 -3.52 -30.52 -22.87
N VAL A 23 -3.37 -31.73 -22.32
CA VAL A 23 -3.96 -32.11 -21.03
C VAL A 23 -3.45 -31.20 -19.92
N ALA A 24 -2.13 -31.02 -19.77
CA ALA A 24 -1.57 -30.16 -18.74
C ALA A 24 -2.10 -28.71 -18.82
N ARG A 25 -2.17 -28.14 -20.03
CA ARG A 25 -2.73 -26.79 -20.24
C ARG A 25 -4.21 -26.73 -19.90
N ARG A 26 -4.98 -27.76 -20.23
CA ARG A 26 -6.41 -27.85 -19.88
C ARG A 26 -6.58 -27.91 -18.37
N THR A 27 -5.85 -28.80 -17.69
CA THR A 27 -5.88 -28.95 -16.24
C THR A 27 -5.55 -27.62 -15.55
N VAL A 28 -4.45 -26.96 -15.90
CA VAL A 28 -4.08 -25.67 -15.30
C VAL A 28 -5.16 -24.61 -15.52
N ARG A 29 -5.77 -24.53 -16.71
CA ARG A 29 -6.85 -23.58 -16.98
C ARG A 29 -8.09 -23.85 -16.15
N VAL A 30 -8.52 -25.11 -16.09
CA VAL A 30 -9.68 -25.52 -15.30
C VAL A 30 -9.44 -25.28 -13.82
N SER A 31 -8.28 -25.67 -13.29
CA SER A 31 -7.91 -25.42 -11.89
C SER A 31 -7.88 -23.93 -11.55
N LYS A 32 -7.29 -23.08 -12.41
CA LYS A 32 -7.30 -21.62 -12.21
C LYS A 32 -8.72 -21.06 -12.21
N ARG A 33 -9.55 -21.47 -13.18
CA ARG A 33 -10.95 -21.03 -13.26
C ARG A 33 -11.74 -21.45 -12.02
N ASN A 34 -11.64 -22.71 -11.61
CA ASN A 34 -12.34 -23.23 -10.46
C ASN A 34 -11.89 -22.55 -9.16
N SER A 35 -10.57 -22.34 -9.00
CA SER A 35 -10.02 -21.60 -7.87
C SER A 35 -10.57 -20.17 -7.80
N TRP A 36 -10.62 -19.47 -8.95
CA TRP A 36 -11.20 -18.14 -9.03
C TRP A 36 -12.69 -18.12 -8.69
N VAL A 37 -13.48 -19.03 -9.27
CA VAL A 37 -14.92 -19.14 -8.99
C VAL A 37 -15.16 -19.42 -7.50
N ASN A 38 -14.42 -20.36 -6.90
CA ASN A 38 -14.51 -20.69 -5.48
C ASN A 38 -14.10 -19.51 -4.60
N TYR A 39 -13.08 -18.75 -5.01
CA TYR A 39 -12.63 -17.57 -4.28
C TYR A 39 -13.69 -16.47 -4.25
N ILE A 40 -14.32 -16.18 -5.39
CA ILE A 40 -15.38 -15.17 -5.46
C ILE A 40 -16.65 -15.67 -4.75
N SER A 41 -17.03 -16.94 -4.92
CA SER A 41 -18.22 -17.52 -4.27
C SER A 41 -18.09 -17.61 -2.75
N SER A 42 -16.87 -17.62 -2.21
CA SER A 42 -16.65 -17.55 -0.76
C SER A 42 -17.08 -16.21 -0.13
N ILE A 43 -17.27 -15.16 -0.93
CA ILE A 43 -17.83 -13.88 -0.47
C ILE A 43 -19.35 -14.03 -0.40
N ASN A 44 -19.90 -14.07 0.80
CA ASN A 44 -21.34 -14.19 1.05
C ASN A 44 -21.76 -13.30 2.23
N ARG A 45 -23.05 -13.34 2.58
CA ARG A 45 -23.63 -12.48 3.64
C ARG A 45 -23.01 -12.65 5.03
N HIS A 46 -22.33 -13.78 5.27
CA HIS A 46 -21.66 -14.09 6.53
C HIS A 46 -20.16 -13.74 6.51
N THR A 47 -19.63 -13.30 5.37
CA THR A 47 -18.23 -12.88 5.27
C THR A 47 -18.04 -11.55 6.02
N PRO A 48 -17.11 -11.46 6.99
CA PRO A 48 -16.84 -10.20 7.69
C PRO A 48 -16.38 -9.09 6.73
N THR A 49 -16.78 -7.85 7.00
CA THR A 49 -16.42 -6.68 6.18
C THR A 49 -14.91 -6.52 5.99
N SER A 50 -14.11 -6.82 7.01
CA SER A 50 -12.64 -6.81 6.94
C SER A 50 -12.09 -7.81 5.91
N GLU A 51 -12.67 -9.01 5.85
CA GLU A 51 -12.30 -10.02 4.88
C GLU A 51 -12.77 -9.67 3.47
N ILE A 52 -13.97 -9.08 3.32
CA ILE A 52 -14.46 -8.57 2.04
C ILE A 52 -13.47 -7.56 1.46
N TRP A 53 -13.06 -6.56 2.27
CA TRP A 53 -12.08 -5.57 1.83
C TRP A 53 -10.72 -6.16 1.51
N ARG A 54 -10.26 -7.16 2.28
CA ARG A 54 -9.04 -7.91 1.99
C ARG A 54 -9.12 -8.58 0.61
N LYS A 55 -10.23 -9.26 0.31
CA LYS A 55 -10.46 -9.91 -0.99
C LYS A 55 -10.56 -8.91 -2.13
N ILE A 56 -11.24 -7.77 -1.93
CA ILE A 56 -11.30 -6.68 -2.94
C ILE A 56 -9.92 -6.11 -3.24
N LYS A 57 -9.10 -5.85 -2.21
CA LYS A 57 -7.71 -5.38 -2.40
C LYS A 57 -6.89 -6.38 -3.20
N PHE A 58 -7.07 -7.68 -2.94
CA PHE A 58 -6.41 -8.75 -3.70
C PHE A 58 -6.81 -8.73 -5.17
N ILE A 59 -8.10 -8.60 -5.46
CA ILE A 59 -8.63 -8.51 -6.83
C ILE A 59 -8.09 -7.27 -7.56
N LYS A 60 -7.99 -6.13 -6.86
CA LYS A 60 -7.43 -4.88 -7.40
C LYS A 60 -5.91 -4.90 -7.61
N GLY A 61 -5.20 -5.91 -7.14
CA GLY A 61 -3.73 -5.93 -7.14
C GLY A 61 -3.08 -5.05 -6.07
N ASN A 62 -3.87 -4.49 -5.14
CA ASN A 62 -3.40 -3.62 -4.05
C ASN A 62 -3.34 -4.37 -2.71
N TYR A 63 -3.21 -5.70 -2.75
CA TYR A 63 -3.06 -6.51 -1.55
C TYR A 63 -1.59 -6.56 -1.14
N SER A 64 -1.31 -6.02 0.03
CA SER A 64 -0.05 -6.21 0.71
C SER A 64 -0.22 -7.40 1.68
N PRO A 65 0.52 -8.51 1.50
CA PRO A 65 0.51 -9.58 2.48
C PRO A 65 1.11 -9.07 3.81
N PRO A 66 0.66 -9.62 4.95
CA PRO A 66 1.29 -9.31 6.22
C PRO A 66 2.77 -9.70 6.19
N VAL A 67 3.59 -8.95 6.92
CA VAL A 67 5.01 -9.30 7.10
C VAL A 67 5.08 -10.57 7.93
N THR A 68 5.52 -11.66 7.31
CA THR A 68 5.67 -12.96 7.96
C THR A 68 7.10 -13.23 8.39
N THR A 69 8.06 -12.48 7.88
CA THR A 69 9.49 -12.67 8.16
C THR A 69 10.23 -11.35 8.06
N ILE A 70 11.16 -11.13 8.98
CA ILE A 70 12.13 -10.04 8.87
C ILE A 70 13.56 -10.56 9.03
N THR A 71 14.50 -9.87 8.41
CA THR A 71 15.93 -10.21 8.50
C THR A 71 16.65 -9.10 9.24
N SER A 72 17.39 -9.44 10.28
CA SER A 72 18.23 -8.52 11.04
C SER A 72 19.44 -8.08 10.23
N THR A 73 20.07 -6.98 10.62
CA THR A 73 21.37 -6.52 10.09
C THR A 73 22.47 -7.57 10.23
N ASN A 74 22.32 -8.48 11.20
CA ASN A 74 23.28 -9.54 11.49
C ASN A 74 22.98 -10.84 10.71
N GLY A 75 22.01 -10.83 9.79
CA GLY A 75 21.64 -11.98 8.96
C GLY A 75 20.67 -12.98 9.61
N THR A 76 20.26 -12.75 10.87
CA THR A 76 19.27 -13.58 11.56
C THR A 76 17.88 -13.37 10.96
N ILE A 77 17.15 -14.46 10.68
CA ILE A 77 15.78 -14.41 10.15
C ILE A 77 14.82 -14.70 11.29
N TYR A 78 13.87 -13.79 11.51
CA TYR A 78 12.79 -13.95 12.47
C TYR A 78 11.50 -14.30 11.73
N THR A 79 10.83 -15.38 12.15
CA THR A 79 9.57 -15.89 11.57
C THR A 79 8.41 -15.78 12.56
N GLU A 80 8.69 -15.83 13.86
CA GLU A 80 7.66 -15.75 14.90
C GLU A 80 7.20 -14.30 15.12
N PRO A 81 5.89 -14.01 15.21
CA PRO A 81 5.38 -12.65 15.35
C PRO A 81 5.96 -11.87 16.54
N THR A 82 6.17 -12.55 17.67
CA THR A 82 6.78 -11.97 18.88
C THR A 82 8.23 -11.56 18.63
N ASP A 83 8.99 -12.41 17.94
CA ASP A 83 10.40 -12.16 17.65
C ASP A 83 10.56 -11.07 16.61
N ILE A 84 9.67 -11.02 15.62
CA ILE A 84 9.58 -9.93 14.65
C ILE A 84 9.32 -8.61 15.38
N ALA A 85 8.34 -8.57 16.28
CA ALA A 85 8.02 -7.37 17.05
C ALA A 85 9.19 -6.93 17.94
N ASN A 86 9.82 -7.88 18.64
CA ASN A 86 10.97 -7.61 19.51
C ASN A 86 12.18 -7.09 18.71
N ALA A 87 12.48 -7.68 17.56
CA ALA A 87 13.58 -7.23 16.71
C ALA A 87 13.34 -5.82 16.15
N ILE A 88 12.10 -5.49 15.74
CA ILE A 88 11.73 -4.12 15.35
C ILE A 88 11.91 -3.17 16.53
N ALA A 89 11.41 -3.54 17.71
CA ALA A 89 11.52 -2.73 18.91
C ALA A 89 12.98 -2.50 19.33
N GLN A 90 13.83 -3.53 19.25
CA GLN A 90 15.26 -3.43 19.55
C GLN A 90 15.99 -2.55 18.54
N GLN A 91 15.70 -2.68 17.25
CA GLN A 91 16.27 -1.82 16.23
C GLN A 91 15.85 -0.37 16.45
N TYR A 92 14.56 -0.13 16.72
CA TYR A 92 14.07 1.20 17.07
C TYR A 92 14.77 1.76 18.32
N ALA A 93 14.84 0.97 19.39
CA ALA A 93 15.55 1.34 20.62
C ALA A 93 17.04 1.62 20.40
N SER A 94 17.71 0.89 19.51
CA SER A 94 19.13 1.14 19.19
C SER A 94 19.36 2.45 18.45
N VAL A 95 18.42 2.85 17.60
CA VAL A 95 18.46 4.15 16.92
C VAL A 95 18.17 5.28 17.91
N THR A 96 17.29 5.05 18.88
CA THR A 96 16.91 6.07 19.89
C THR A 96 17.80 6.09 21.14
N LYS A 97 18.71 5.13 21.33
CA LYS A 97 19.54 5.01 22.57
C LYS A 97 20.52 6.18 22.79
N ASN A 98 20.82 6.94 21.75
CA ASN A 98 21.61 8.19 21.85
C ASN A 98 20.71 9.44 21.88
N GLN A 99 19.41 9.27 22.12
CA GLN A 99 18.49 10.37 22.34
C GLN A 99 17.84 10.17 23.71
N THR A 100 18.26 10.97 24.68
CA THR A 100 17.54 11.13 25.95
C THR A 100 16.09 11.56 25.67
N HIS A 101 15.16 11.29 26.60
CA HIS A 101 13.76 11.70 26.41
C HIS A 101 13.63 13.24 26.31
N GLU A 102 14.60 13.98 26.84
CA GLU A 102 14.80 15.41 26.62
C GLU A 102 15.30 15.70 25.19
N GLU A 103 16.27 14.96 24.64
CA GLU A 103 16.67 15.08 23.23
C GLU A 103 15.59 14.63 22.23
N LEU A 104 14.63 13.76 22.58
CA LEU A 104 13.50 13.43 21.71
C LEU A 104 12.43 14.53 21.70
N ALA A 105 12.24 15.21 22.83
CA ALA A 105 11.39 16.40 22.92
C ALA A 105 12.08 17.62 22.26
N ASP A 106 13.38 17.78 22.47
CA ASP A 106 14.20 18.86 21.91
C ASP A 106 14.58 18.63 20.44
N ASN A 107 14.61 17.40 19.92
CA ASN A 107 14.70 17.17 18.47
C ASN A 107 13.37 17.40 17.75
N TYR A 108 12.25 17.46 18.47
CA TYR A 108 10.96 17.88 17.91
C TYR A 108 10.70 19.39 18.10
N ILE A 109 11.41 20.05 19.02
CA ILE A 109 11.18 21.47 19.38
C ILE A 109 12.39 22.40 19.14
N SER A 110 13.62 21.89 18.96
CA SER A 110 14.84 22.69 19.16
C SER A 110 16.01 22.46 18.18
N THR A 111 15.75 22.00 16.94
CA THR A 111 16.71 22.19 15.81
C THR A 111 16.09 22.78 14.54
N SER A 112 14.91 23.37 14.63
CA SER A 112 14.62 24.50 13.75
C SER A 112 14.87 25.78 14.55
N PRO A 113 15.60 26.80 14.03
CA PRO A 113 15.31 28.18 14.46
C PRO A 113 13.77 28.33 14.44
N PRO A 114 13.13 29.11 15.35
CA PRO A 114 11.66 29.26 15.36
C PRO A 114 11.22 29.35 13.92
N VAL A 115 10.55 28.31 13.39
CA VAL A 115 10.55 28.09 11.93
C VAL A 115 9.95 29.37 11.39
N PRO A 116 10.72 30.26 10.73
CA PRO A 116 10.20 31.58 10.46
C PRO A 116 8.92 31.44 9.61
N SER A 117 8.84 30.36 8.83
CA SER A 117 7.70 29.97 8.02
C SER A 117 6.37 29.74 8.75
N LEU A 118 6.35 29.35 10.04
CA LEU A 118 5.09 29.21 10.79
C LEU A 118 4.63 30.54 11.42
N GLU A 119 5.53 31.50 11.57
CA GLU A 119 5.24 32.88 12.00
C GLU A 119 4.98 33.81 10.80
N LEU A 120 5.26 33.35 9.58
CA LEU A 120 4.91 34.07 8.35
C LEU A 120 3.42 33.89 8.03
N PRO A 121 2.77 34.91 7.43
CA PRO A 121 1.42 34.76 6.93
C PRO A 121 1.36 33.64 5.89
N PHE A 122 0.31 32.85 5.97
CA PHE A 122 -0.04 31.80 5.02
C PHE A 122 -0.02 32.38 3.60
N SER A 123 0.78 31.78 2.74
CA SER A 123 1.02 32.27 1.38
C SER A 123 0.07 31.64 0.36
N ILE A 124 -0.12 32.33 -0.77
CA ILE A 124 -0.95 31.82 -1.87
C ILE A 124 -0.44 30.48 -2.42
N ASN A 125 0.87 30.28 -2.47
CA ASN A 125 1.47 29.04 -2.94
C ASN A 125 1.20 27.87 -1.98
N GLU A 126 1.15 28.13 -0.68
CA GLU A 126 0.79 27.10 0.31
C GLU A 126 -0.69 26.75 0.23
N LEU A 127 -1.57 27.74 0.05
CA LEU A 127 -2.99 27.52 -0.21
C LEU A 127 -3.20 26.65 -1.45
N GLU A 128 -2.56 26.99 -2.57
CA GLU A 128 -2.66 26.21 -3.81
C GLU A 128 -2.10 24.79 -3.66
N ARG A 129 -0.97 24.64 -2.97
CA ARG A 129 -0.37 23.32 -2.71
C ARG A 129 -1.25 22.46 -1.80
N ALA A 130 -1.86 23.05 -0.77
CA ALA A 130 -2.79 22.36 0.12
C ALA A 130 -4.05 21.92 -0.65
N LEU A 131 -4.61 22.80 -1.48
CA LEU A 131 -5.75 22.48 -2.33
C LEU A 131 -5.40 21.38 -3.34
N ALA A 132 -4.23 21.41 -3.98
CA ALA A 132 -3.81 20.37 -4.91
C ALA A 132 -3.71 18.98 -4.28
N LYS A 133 -3.26 18.90 -3.01
CA LYS A 133 -3.17 17.65 -2.25
C LYS A 133 -4.51 17.18 -1.66
N SER A 134 -5.48 18.08 -1.50
CA SER A 134 -6.79 17.74 -0.93
C SER A 134 -7.58 16.80 -1.86
N GLY A 135 -8.17 15.74 -1.29
CA GLY A 135 -9.10 14.87 -2.00
C GLY A 135 -10.48 15.51 -2.14
N ASN A 136 -11.28 15.09 -3.12
CA ASN A 136 -12.68 15.50 -3.20
C ASN A 136 -13.50 14.69 -2.19
N THR A 137 -13.57 15.18 -0.95
CA THR A 137 -14.43 14.63 0.10
C THR A 137 -15.83 15.22 0.03
N SER A 138 -16.77 14.62 0.75
CA SER A 138 -18.11 15.20 0.94
C SER A 138 -18.01 16.60 1.56
N PRO A 139 -18.84 17.57 1.12
CA PRO A 139 -18.84 18.92 1.67
C PRO A 139 -19.31 18.93 3.13
N GLY A 140 -18.90 19.96 3.87
CA GLY A 140 -19.30 20.18 5.26
C GLY A 140 -20.73 20.75 5.38
N PRO A 141 -21.14 21.16 6.60
CA PRO A 141 -22.44 21.80 6.84
C PRO A 141 -22.66 23.09 6.03
N ASP A 142 -21.57 23.75 5.64
CA ASP A 142 -21.54 24.93 4.76
C ASP A 142 -21.85 24.62 3.29
N GLN A 143 -21.90 23.33 2.92
CA GLN A 143 -22.11 22.83 1.56
C GLN A 143 -21.02 23.26 0.56
N ILE A 144 -19.84 23.65 1.04
CA ILE A 144 -18.72 24.04 0.18
C ILE A 144 -17.81 22.83 -0.03
N SER A 145 -17.61 22.43 -1.30
CA SER A 145 -16.72 21.30 -1.63
C SER A 145 -15.31 21.78 -2.03
N TYR A 146 -14.31 20.92 -1.83
CA TYR A 146 -12.94 21.19 -2.30
C TYR A 146 -12.86 21.46 -3.81
N CYS A 147 -13.76 20.88 -4.61
CA CYS A 147 -13.82 21.14 -6.04
C CYS A 147 -14.16 22.62 -6.34
N MET A 148 -15.07 23.21 -5.58
CA MET A 148 -15.46 24.62 -5.73
C MET A 148 -14.28 25.55 -5.41
N ILE A 149 -13.56 25.27 -4.32
CA ILE A 149 -12.41 26.08 -3.89
C ILE A 149 -11.24 25.95 -4.87
N LYS A 150 -10.98 24.75 -5.40
CA LYS A 150 -9.94 24.51 -6.43
C LYS A 150 -10.16 25.34 -7.68
N ASN A 151 -11.41 25.43 -8.14
CA ASN A 151 -11.82 26.14 -9.35
C ASN A 151 -12.10 27.64 -9.13
N LEU A 152 -11.91 28.14 -7.91
CA LEU A 152 -12.17 29.53 -7.58
C LEU A 152 -11.17 30.44 -8.31
N PRO A 153 -11.61 31.58 -8.90
CA PRO A 153 -10.70 32.54 -9.52
C PRO A 153 -9.67 33.08 -8.50
N LEU A 154 -8.46 33.43 -8.98
CA LEU A 154 -7.36 33.87 -8.12
C LEU A 154 -7.75 35.02 -7.19
N LYS A 155 -8.54 36.00 -7.68
CA LYS A 155 -9.06 37.11 -6.87
C LYS A 155 -9.77 36.64 -5.59
N PHE A 156 -10.59 35.60 -5.70
CA PHE A 156 -11.34 35.06 -4.56
C PHE A 156 -10.48 34.13 -3.70
N LYS A 157 -9.46 33.47 -4.28
CA LYS A 157 -8.46 32.73 -3.49
C LYS A 157 -7.63 33.67 -2.62
N ILE A 158 -7.34 34.88 -3.09
CA ILE A 158 -6.67 35.92 -2.29
C ILE A 158 -7.57 36.37 -1.14
N ILE A 159 -8.86 36.63 -1.38
CA ILE A 159 -9.80 36.98 -0.30
C ILE A 159 -9.88 35.84 0.73
N LEU A 160 -9.93 34.59 0.27
CA LEU A 160 -9.94 33.44 1.16
C LEU A 160 -8.64 33.31 1.96
N LEU A 161 -7.50 33.61 1.33
CA LEU A 161 -6.19 33.65 1.99
C LEU A 161 -6.16 34.73 3.09
N ASP A 162 -6.68 35.91 2.80
CA ASP A 162 -6.79 37.01 3.76
C ASP A 162 -7.73 36.69 4.92
N MET A 163 -8.71 35.79 4.74
CA MET A 163 -9.57 35.31 5.84
C MET A 163 -8.88 34.30 6.76
N PHE A 164 -7.84 33.60 6.28
CA PHE A 164 -7.10 32.61 7.06
C PHE A 164 -5.92 33.20 7.84
N ASN A 165 -5.40 34.33 7.38
CA ASN A 165 -4.37 35.12 8.07
C ASN A 165 -4.99 36.06 9.09
#